data_AF-A0A0B1SH40-F1
#
_entry.id   AF-A0A0B1SH40-F1
#
_cell.length_a   1.000
_cell.length_b   1.000
_cell.length_c   1.000
_cell.angle_alpha   90.00
_cell.angle_beta   90.00
_cell.angle_gamma   90.00
#
_symmetry.space_group_name_H-M   'P 1'
#
loop_
_entity.id
_entity.type
_entity.pdbx_description
1 polymer ?
#
loop_
_entity_poly.entity_id
_entity_poly.type
_entity_poly.pdbx_seq_one_letter_code
_entity_poly.pdbx_strand_id
1 'polypeptide(L)'
;MLIEIVMNLVAVYLSRRRSRHALLTAFTTTAFVFWKTLWFLTLYIMPPPGNKPYFTADSSHLDIFLIFWIPNGFWVLVPFIVMISLWNKLALPVEQYKPIDMA
;
A
#
# COMPACT_ATOMS: atom_id res chain seq x y z
N MET A 1 -1.78 6.29 -9.45
CA MET A 1 -2.96 6.73 -8.68
C MET A 1 -4.27 6.16 -9.21
N LEU A 2 -4.70 6.45 -10.46
CA LEU A 2 -6.02 6.02 -10.95
C LEU A 2 -6.21 4.49 -11.00
N ILE A 3 -5.26 3.75 -11.59
CA ILE A 3 -5.31 2.27 -11.68
C ILE A 3 -5.43 1.63 -10.29
N GLU A 4 -4.68 2.14 -9.33
CA GLU A 4 -4.65 1.63 -7.97
C GLU A 4 -5.95 1.90 -7.21
N ILE A 5 -6.57 3.07 -7.41
CA ILE A 5 -7.91 3.36 -6.87
C ILE A 5 -8.92 2.37 -7.44
N VAL A 6 -8.90 2.14 -8.76
CA VAL A 6 -9.77 1.14 -9.41
C VAL A 6 -9.52 -0.25 -8.83
N MET A 7 -8.27 -0.66 -8.66
CA MET A 7 -7.92 -1.97 -8.09
C MET A 7 -8.36 -2.12 -6.63
N ASN A 8 -8.24 -1.08 -5.81
CA ASN A 8 -8.75 -1.09 -4.44
C ASN A 8 -10.28 -1.21 -4.40
N LEU A 9 -11.00 -0.49 -5.28
CA LEU A 9 -12.46 -0.65 -5.41
C LEU A 9 -12.84 -2.05 -5.86
N VAL A 10 -12.11 -2.63 -6.82
CA VAL A 10 -12.30 -4.02 -7.28
C VAL A 10 -12.03 -5.00 -6.14
N ALA A 11 -10.98 -4.81 -5.33
CA ALA A 11 -10.69 -5.65 -4.17
C ALA A 11 -11.85 -5.64 -3.16
N VAL A 12 -12.40 -4.46 -2.86
CA VAL A 12 -13.58 -4.31 -1.99
C VAL A 12 -14.81 -4.99 -2.59
N TYR A 13 -15.05 -4.81 -3.89
CA TYR A 13 -16.16 -5.47 -4.59
C TYR A 13 -16.04 -7.01 -4.55
N LEU A 14 -14.86 -7.55 -4.84
CA LEU A 14 -14.58 -8.98 -4.78
C LEU A 14 -14.72 -9.54 -3.37
N SER A 15 -14.31 -8.77 -2.35
CA SER A 15 -14.46 -9.13 -0.94
C SER A 15 -15.94 -9.27 -0.56
N ARG A 16 -16.79 -8.32 -0.99
CA ARG A 16 -18.25 -8.40 -0.77
C ARG A 16 -18.89 -9.62 -1.44
N ARG A 17 -18.38 -10.03 -2.61
CA ARG A 17 -18.83 -11.22 -3.34
C ARG A 17 -18.22 -12.53 -2.81
N ARG A 18 -17.39 -12.49 -1.76
CA ARG A 18 -16.62 -13.64 -1.26
C ARG A 18 -15.81 -14.36 -2.35
N SER A 19 -15.31 -13.60 -3.32
CA SER A 19 -14.53 -14.16 -4.43
C SER A 19 -13.15 -14.63 -3.95
N ARG A 20 -12.68 -15.77 -4.46
CA ARG A 20 -11.32 -16.29 -4.21
C ARG A 20 -10.23 -15.30 -4.62
N HIS A 21 -10.50 -14.49 -5.65
CA HIS A 21 -9.56 -13.50 -6.16
C HIS A 21 -9.43 -12.28 -5.24
N ALA A 22 -10.38 -12.05 -4.32
CA ALA A 22 -10.38 -10.86 -3.47
C ALA A 22 -9.08 -10.70 -2.68
N LEU A 23 -8.57 -11.82 -2.16
CA LEU A 23 -7.38 -11.83 -1.31
C LEU A 23 -6.12 -11.51 -2.11
N LEU A 24 -5.95 -12.14 -3.27
CA LEU A 24 -4.84 -11.86 -4.17
C LEU A 24 -4.90 -10.43 -4.72
N THR A 25 -6.08 -9.95 -5.14
CA THR A 25 -6.24 -8.58 -5.64
C THR A 25 -5.94 -7.56 -4.54
N ALA A 26 -6.43 -7.79 -3.30
CA ALA A 26 -6.14 -6.92 -2.15
C ALA A 26 -4.64 -6.90 -1.82
N PHE A 27 -3.95 -8.04 -1.89
CA PHE A 27 -2.52 -8.09 -1.70
C PHE A 27 -1.77 -7.32 -2.79
N THR A 28 -2.08 -7.55 -4.07
CA THR A 28 -1.41 -6.90 -5.20
C THR A 28 -1.60 -5.39 -5.21
N THR A 29 -2.83 -4.90 -4.97
CA THR A 29 -3.08 -3.45 -4.90
C THR A 29 -2.34 -2.80 -3.74
N THR A 30 -2.28 -3.47 -2.58
CA THR A 30 -1.51 -3.00 -1.42
C THR A 30 -0.01 -2.95 -1.72
N ALA A 31 0.51 -3.97 -2.42
CA ALA A 31 1.90 -4.01 -2.84
C ALA A 31 2.25 -2.86 -3.81
N PHE A 32 1.33 -2.47 -4.72
CA PHE A 32 1.54 -1.29 -5.56
C PHE A 32 1.56 0.01 -4.77
N VAL A 33 0.67 0.17 -3.78
CA VAL A 33 0.67 1.35 -2.88
C VAL A 33 1.99 1.44 -2.12
N PHE A 34 2.47 0.31 -1.59
CA PHE A 34 3.74 0.24 -0.88
C PHE A 34 4.91 0.61 -1.80
N TRP A 35 5.01 -0.07 -2.94
CA TRP A 35 6.15 0.04 -3.84
C TRP A 35 6.29 1.43 -4.46
N LYS A 36 5.18 2.06 -4.87
CA LYS A 36 5.23 3.44 -5.41
C LYS A 36 5.72 4.43 -4.35
N THR A 37 5.34 4.22 -3.08
CA THR A 37 5.68 5.13 -1.99
C THR A 37 7.15 4.99 -1.65
N LEU A 38 7.66 3.76 -1.66
CA LEU A 38 9.08 3.48 -1.52
C LEU A 38 9.90 4.10 -2.67
N TRP A 39 9.44 3.97 -3.92
CA TRP A 39 10.07 4.64 -5.06
C TRP A 39 10.07 6.16 -4.94
N PHE A 40 8.94 6.74 -4.53
CA PHE A 40 8.81 8.17 -4.29
C PHE A 40 9.81 8.66 -3.24
N LEU A 41 9.94 7.93 -2.12
CA LEU A 41 10.94 8.23 -1.08
C LEU A 41 12.37 8.11 -1.58
N THR A 42 12.69 7.10 -2.39
CA THR A 42 14.04 6.92 -2.97
C THR A 42 14.43 8.09 -3.87
N LEU A 43 13.54 8.52 -4.76
CA LEU A 43 13.78 9.67 -5.65
C LEU A 43 13.98 10.97 -4.86
N TYR A 44 13.38 11.04 -3.68
CA TYR A 44 13.48 12.19 -2.82
C TYR A 44 14.77 12.20 -1.99
N ILE A 45 15.22 11.05 -1.47
CA ILE A 45 16.47 10.93 -0.71
C ILE A 45 17.68 11.08 -1.64
N MET A 46 17.59 10.51 -2.84
CA MET A 46 18.64 10.52 -3.84
C MET A 46 18.08 10.98 -5.18
N PRO A 47 17.81 12.29 -5.35
CA PRO A 47 17.35 12.81 -6.62
C PRO A 47 18.43 12.63 -7.69
N PRO A 48 18.07 12.20 -8.91
CA PRO A 48 19.01 12.12 -10.01
C PRO A 48 19.62 13.50 -10.32
N PRO A 49 20.89 13.55 -10.74
CA PRO A 49 21.56 14.81 -11.05
C PRO A 49 20.81 15.58 -12.16
N GLY A 50 20.73 16.90 -12.04
CA GLY A 50 20.01 17.77 -12.98
C GLY A 50 18.54 18.03 -12.62
N ASN A 51 18.00 17.43 -11.56
CA ASN A 51 16.66 17.72 -11.07
C ASN A 51 16.63 18.91 -10.10
N LYS A 52 15.50 19.63 -10.10
CA LYS A 52 15.25 20.68 -9.10
C LYS A 52 15.09 20.06 -7.71
N PRO A 53 15.52 20.75 -6.64
CA PRO A 53 15.22 20.33 -5.28
C PRO A 53 13.72 20.19 -5.05
N TYR A 54 13.29 19.15 -4.34
CA TYR A 54 11.88 18.93 -3.99
C TYR A 54 11.35 19.96 -2.96
N PHE A 55 12.23 20.64 -2.23
CA PHE A 55 11.88 21.70 -1.30
C PHE A 55 12.33 23.07 -1.76
N THR A 56 11.55 24.07 -1.35
CA THR A 56 11.98 25.46 -1.45
C THR A 56 13.11 25.72 -0.45
N ALA A 57 13.98 26.68 -0.78
CA ALA A 57 15.10 27.06 0.07
C ALA A 57 14.67 27.51 1.48
N ASP A 58 13.41 27.95 1.64
CA ASP A 58 12.85 28.45 2.89
C ASP A 58 12.11 27.37 3.71
N SER A 59 12.07 26.12 3.24
CA SER A 59 11.39 25.04 3.95
C SER A 59 12.12 24.68 5.24
N SER A 60 11.46 24.84 6.39
CA SER A 60 12.03 24.44 7.68
C SER A 60 12.17 22.92 7.76
N HIS A 61 13.16 22.44 8.53
CA HIS A 61 13.29 21.01 8.83
C HIS A 61 12.03 20.42 9.49
N LEU A 62 11.28 21.24 10.25
CA LEU A 62 10.00 20.83 10.84
C LEU A 62 8.91 20.66 9.78
N ASP A 63 8.85 21.53 8.78
CA ASP A 63 7.88 21.43 7.69
C ASP A 63 8.14 20.16 6.87
N ILE A 64 9.41 19.90 6.58
CA ILE A 64 9.85 18.66 5.91
C ILE A 64 9.45 17.44 6.74
N PHE A 65 9.71 17.44 8.05
CA PHE A 65 9.36 16.31 8.90
C PHE A 65 7.84 16.06 8.96
N LEU A 66 7.05 17.11 9.19
CA LEU A 66 5.60 16.99 9.39
C LEU A 66 4.84 16.72 8.08
N ILE A 67 5.22 17.38 6.98
CA ILE A 67 4.47 17.33 5.72
C ILE A 67 4.98 16.21 4.83
N PHE A 68 6.28 15.93 4.85
CA PHE A 68 6.86 14.87 4.02
C PHE A 68 7.03 13.56 4.79
N TRP A 69 7.77 13.53 5.91
CA TRP A 69 8.13 12.26 6.52
C TRP A 69 6.96 11.53 7.18
N ILE A 70 6.11 12.23 7.95
CA ILE A 70 4.98 11.60 8.65
C ILE A 70 3.97 10.98 7.66
N PRO A 71 3.45 11.71 6.65
CA PRO A 71 2.44 11.14 5.76
C PRO A 71 3.00 10.01 4.92
N ASN A 72 4.20 10.16 4.36
CA ASN A 72 4.82 9.10 3.57
C ASN A 72 5.20 7.88 4.43
N GLY A 73 5.68 8.10 5.65
CA GLY A 73 5.94 7.04 6.62
C GLY A 73 4.69 6.22 6.92
N PHE A 74 3.55 6.88 7.15
CA PHE A 74 2.26 6.21 7.31
C PHE A 74 1.87 5.40 6.06
N TRP A 75 2.07 5.97 4.86
CA TRP A 75 1.79 5.31 3.58
C TRP A 75 2.76 4.17 3.21
N VAL A 76 3.90 4.05 3.89
CA VAL A 76 4.77 2.87 3.80
C VAL A 76 4.36 1.84 4.85
N LEU A 77 4.20 2.26 6.10
CA LEU A 77 3.96 1.40 7.25
C LEU A 77 2.63 0.64 7.13
N VAL A 78 1.54 1.34 6.83
CA VAL A 78 0.21 0.73 6.80
C VAL A 78 0.10 -0.34 5.70
N PRO A 79 0.46 -0.06 4.43
CA PRO A 79 0.46 -1.09 3.40
C PRO A 79 1.37 -2.27 3.73
N PHE A 80 2.53 -2.02 4.34
CA PHE A 80 3.44 -3.10 4.75
C PHE A 80 2.80 -4.04 5.79
N ILE A 81 2.16 -3.49 6.82
CA ILE A 81 1.42 -4.28 7.83
C ILE A 81 0.31 -5.09 7.17
N VAL A 82 -0.45 -4.47 6.25
CA VAL A 82 -1.53 -5.15 5.51
C VAL A 82 -0.97 -6.29 4.66
N MET A 83 0.15 -6.09 3.96
CA MET A 83 0.82 -7.13 3.19
C MET A 83 1.22 -8.31 4.06
N ILE A 84 1.83 -8.08 5.22
CA ILE A 84 2.18 -9.15 6.18
C ILE A 84 0.92 -9.91 6.63
N SER A 85 -0.15 -9.19 6.96
CA SER A 85 -1.41 -9.80 7.40
C SER A 85 -2.07 -10.66 6.30
N LEU A 86 -2.00 -10.21 5.05
CA LEU A 86 -2.55 -10.94 3.90
C LEU A 86 -1.66 -12.09 3.43
N TRP A 87 -0.33 -11.97 3.59
CA TRP A 87 0.64 -13.00 3.21
C TRP A 87 0.37 -14.33 3.91
N ASN A 88 0.12 -14.29 5.22
CA ASN A 88 -0.21 -15.48 5.99
C ASN A 88 -1.51 -16.14 5.51
N LYS A 89 -2.45 -15.36 4.99
CA LYS A 89 -3.71 -15.88 4.45
C LYS A 89 -3.58 -16.40 3.02
N LEU A 90 -2.64 -15.86 2.23
CA LEU A 90 -2.28 -16.39 0.91
C LEU A 90 -1.61 -17.76 0.99
N ALA A 91 -0.81 -17.99 2.05
CA ALA A 91 -0.07 -19.24 2.24
C ALA A 91 -0.95 -20.43 2.65
N LEU A 92 -2.20 -20.18 3.08
CA LEU A 92 -3.12 -21.23 3.50
C LEU A 92 -3.90 -21.81 2.30
N PRO A 93 -4.04 -23.15 2.20
CA PRO A 93 -4.85 -23.77 1.16
C PRO A 93 -6.33 -23.39 1.29
N VAL A 94 -6.98 -23.15 0.15
CA VAL A 94 -8.32 -22.55 0.02
C VAL A 94 -9.45 -23.39 0.66
N GLU A 95 -9.19 -24.66 0.99
CA GLU A 95 -10.18 -25.62 1.50
C GLU A 95 -10.60 -25.46 2.96
N GLN A 96 -9.92 -24.62 3.75
CA GLN A 96 -10.23 -24.46 5.17
C GLN A 96 -11.28 -23.39 5.49
N TYR A 97 -11.80 -22.66 4.50
CA TYR A 97 -12.96 -21.79 4.70
C TYR A 97 -14.27 -22.59 4.63
N LYS A 98 -14.38 -23.66 5.41
CA LYS A 98 -15.70 -24.24 5.69
C LYS A 98 -16.42 -23.25 6.62
N PRO A 99 -17.65 -22.80 6.29
CA PRO A 99 -18.46 -22.14 7.28
C PRO A 99 -18.61 -23.12 8.45
N ILE A 100 -18.40 -22.64 9.67
CA ILE A 100 -18.91 -23.36 10.84
C ILE A 100 -20.42 -23.37 10.61
N ASP A 101 -20.98 -24.54 10.29
CA ASP A 101 -22.41 -24.74 10.27
C ASP A 101 -22.91 -24.34 11.66
N MET A 102 -23.59 -23.20 11.74
CA MET A 102 -24.41 -22.86 12.90
C MET A 102 -25.61 -23.80 12.84
N ALA A 103 -25.44 -24.97 13.43
CA ALA A 103 -26.52 -25.86 13.83
C ALA A 103 -27.27 -25.25 15.03
#